data_AF-A0A6L8UJ44-F1
#
_entry.id   AF-A0A6L8UJ44-F1
#
_cell.length_a   1.000
_cell.length_b   1.000
_cell.length_c   1.000
_cell.angle_alpha   90.00
_cell.angle_beta   90.00
_cell.angle_gamma   90.00
#
_symmetry.space_group_name_H-M   'P 1'
#
loop_
_entity.id
_entity.type
_entity.pdbx_description
1 polymer ?
#
loop_
_entity_poly.entity_id
_entity_poly.type
_entity_poly.pdbx_seq_one_letter_code
_entity_poly.pdbx_strand_id
1 'polypeptide(L)'
;PLTLEDASAVAKMSPFAFSRYFKKNAGEGFVEYLTRVRIEKARHLLRETGYNISDIADQCGFSSISNFNKHFRKSEGLSPRDYRGSFNKTN
;
A
#
# COMPACT_ATOMS: atom_id res chain seq x y z
N PRO A 1 6.32 -1.99 9.97
CA PRO A 1 5.13 -1.87 9.10
C PRO A 1 4.07 -2.88 9.56
N LEU A 2 2.77 -2.57 9.49
CA LEU A 2 1.72 -3.52 9.88
C LEU A 2 1.78 -4.80 9.03
N THR A 3 1.72 -5.97 9.66
CA THR A 3 1.75 -7.26 8.98
C THR A 3 0.45 -8.08 9.19
N LEU A 4 0.35 -9.22 8.51
CA LEU A 4 -0.71 -10.19 8.76
C LEU A 4 -0.61 -10.73 10.19
N GLU A 5 0.60 -10.96 10.66
CA GLU A 5 0.91 -11.45 12.00
C GLU A 5 0.40 -10.46 13.05
N ASP A 6 0.70 -9.16 12.88
CA ASP A 6 0.23 -8.09 13.78
C ASP A 6 -1.30 -8.07 13.86
N ALA A 7 -1.98 -8.07 12.72
CA ALA A 7 -3.44 -8.03 12.65
C ALA A 7 -4.09 -9.29 13.24
N SER A 8 -3.50 -10.46 12.95
CA SER A 8 -3.99 -11.74 13.48
C SER A 8 -3.82 -11.84 15.00
N ALA A 9 -2.73 -11.29 15.54
CA ALA A 9 -2.47 -11.25 16.98
C ALA A 9 -3.52 -10.39 17.70
N VAL A 10 -3.85 -9.20 17.16
CA VAL A 10 -4.92 -8.34 17.69
C VAL A 10 -6.28 -9.05 17.67
N ALA A 11 -6.57 -9.80 16.60
CA ALA A 11 -7.78 -10.59 16.46
C ALA A 11 -7.78 -11.89 17.30
N LYS A 12 -6.67 -12.22 17.98
CA LYS A 12 -6.46 -13.49 18.71
C LYS A 12 -6.70 -14.72 17.83
N MET A 13 -6.25 -14.65 16.58
CA MET A 13 -6.37 -15.72 15.59
C MET A 13 -4.99 -16.11 15.06
N SER A 14 -4.85 -17.34 14.58
CA SER A 14 -3.69 -17.67 13.75
C SER A 14 -3.73 -16.86 12.43
N PRO A 15 -2.58 -16.55 11.81
CA PRO A 15 -2.53 -15.83 10.53
C PRO A 15 -3.42 -16.46 9.44
N PHE A 16 -3.47 -17.80 9.39
CA PHE A 16 -4.31 -18.53 8.46
C PHE A 16 -5.81 -18.34 8.75
N ALA A 17 -6.23 -18.51 10.01
CA ALA A 17 -7.62 -18.32 10.41
C ALA A 17 -8.08 -16.88 10.16
N PHE A 18 -7.24 -15.90 10.52
CA PHE A 18 -7.50 -14.50 10.27
C PHE A 18 -7.62 -14.19 8.77
N SER A 19 -6.70 -14.68 7.93
CA SER A 19 -6.76 -14.46 6.48
C SER A 19 -8.06 -14.99 5.86
N ARG A 20 -8.50 -16.21 6.25
CA ARG A 20 -9.78 -16.78 5.81
C ARG A 20 -10.98 -15.98 6.34
N TYR A 21 -10.96 -15.61 7.62
CA TYR A 21 -12.00 -14.80 8.24
C TYR A 21 -12.12 -13.43 7.55
N PHE A 22 -11.01 -12.74 7.36
CA PHE A 22 -10.96 -11.43 6.72
C PHE A 22 -11.51 -11.51 5.30
N LYS A 23 -11.01 -12.45 4.48
CA LYS A 23 -11.49 -12.62 3.10
C LYS A 23 -13.00 -12.92 3.02
N LYS A 24 -13.52 -13.74 3.94
CA LYS A 24 -14.95 -14.05 3.99
C LYS A 24 -15.81 -12.81 4.27
N ASN A 25 -15.33 -11.89 5.11
CA ASN A 25 -16.11 -10.73 5.54
C ASN A 25 -15.86 -9.46 4.69
N ALA A 26 -14.63 -9.26 4.21
CA ALA A 26 -14.22 -8.08 3.45
C ALA A 26 -14.24 -8.30 1.92
N GLY A 27 -14.40 -9.55 1.45
CA GLY A 27 -14.42 -9.90 0.03
C GLY A 27 -13.03 -10.03 -0.62
N GLU A 28 -11.98 -9.52 0.02
CA GLU A 28 -10.59 -9.62 -0.44
C GLU A 28 -9.65 -10.07 0.70
N GLY A 29 -8.48 -10.61 0.35
CA GLY A 29 -7.50 -11.02 1.36
C GLY A 29 -6.89 -9.81 2.09
N PHE A 30 -6.44 -10.03 3.34
CA PHE A 30 -5.94 -8.95 4.18
C PHE A 30 -4.71 -8.25 3.59
N VAL A 31 -3.78 -9.01 3.00
CA VAL A 31 -2.55 -8.44 2.43
C VAL A 31 -2.87 -7.62 1.18
N GLU A 32 -3.81 -8.07 0.36
CA GLU A 32 -4.32 -7.33 -0.79
C GLU A 32 -5.00 -6.03 -0.36
N TYR A 33 -5.91 -6.10 0.62
CA TYR A 33 -6.58 -4.95 1.21
C TYR A 33 -5.57 -3.94 1.76
N LEU A 34 -4.63 -4.40 2.59
CA LEU A 34 -3.62 -3.56 3.20
C LEU A 34 -2.76 -2.90 2.14
N THR A 35 -2.35 -3.65 1.11
CA THR A 35 -1.58 -3.09 -0.01
C THR A 35 -2.36 -1.99 -0.72
N ARG A 36 -3.66 -2.18 -0.99
CA ARG A 36 -4.53 -1.17 -1.62
C ARG A 36 -4.58 0.12 -0.79
N VAL A 37 -4.85 0.00 0.52
CA VAL A 37 -4.86 1.15 1.44
C VAL A 37 -3.51 1.89 1.45
N ARG A 38 -2.40 1.15 1.44
CA ARG A 38 -1.05 1.76 1.37
C ARG A 38 -0.82 2.51 0.07
N ILE A 39 -1.28 1.97 -1.07
CA ILE A 39 -1.18 2.65 -2.36
C ILE A 39 -2.07 3.90 -2.39
N GLU A 40 -3.29 3.85 -1.85
CA GLU A 40 -4.16 5.02 -1.73
C GLU A 40 -3.48 6.16 -0.97
N LYS A 41 -2.83 5.86 0.16
CA LYS A 41 -2.00 6.83 0.90
C LYS A 41 -0.83 7.35 0.07
N ALA A 42 -0.12 6.47 -0.64
CA ALA A 42 1.01 6.86 -1.48
C ALA A 42 0.58 7.81 -2.61
N ARG A 43 -0.57 7.58 -3.24
CA ARG A 43 -1.13 8.47 -4.27
C ARG A 43 -1.35 9.88 -3.71
N HIS A 44 -1.91 9.99 -2.51
CA HIS A 44 -2.11 11.27 -1.85
C HIS A 44 -0.76 11.96 -1.59
N LEU A 45 0.21 11.27 -0.97
CA LEU A 45 1.53 11.86 -0.70
C LEU A 45 2.29 12.26 -1.97
N LEU A 46 2.16 11.50 -3.06
CA LEU A 46 2.80 11.82 -4.33
C LEU A 46 2.25 13.10 -4.97
N ARG A 47 0.95 13.40 -4.76
CA ARG A 47 0.28 14.61 -5.27
C ARG A 47 0.49 15.83 -4.38
N GLU A 48 0.38 15.66 -3.06
CA GLU A 48 0.32 16.80 -2.14
C GLU A 48 1.68 17.18 -1.54
N THR A 49 2.74 16.38 -1.75
CA THR A 49 4.04 16.59 -1.09
C THR A 49 5.22 16.48 -2.04
N GLY A 50 6.32 17.16 -1.68
CA GLY A 50 7.62 17.07 -2.33
C GLY A 50 8.52 15.95 -1.82
N TYR A 51 8.02 15.03 -0.97
CA TYR A 51 8.84 13.96 -0.41
C TYR A 51 9.43 13.07 -1.48
N ASN A 52 10.64 12.58 -1.24
CA ASN A 52 11.26 11.63 -2.15
C ASN A 52 10.45 10.31 -2.16
N ILE A 53 10.60 9.51 -3.23
CA ILE A 53 9.77 8.32 -3.44
C ILE A 53 10.05 7.23 -2.38
N SER A 54 11.29 7.12 -1.89
CA SER A 54 11.66 6.20 -0.81
C SER A 54 10.96 6.53 0.50
N ASP A 55 10.96 7.81 0.91
CA ASP A 55 10.32 8.26 2.14
C ASP A 55 8.81 8.00 2.09
N ILE A 56 8.18 8.18 0.93
CA ILE A 56 6.76 7.87 0.72
C ILE A 56 6.52 6.36 0.87
N ALA A 57 7.38 5.51 0.30
CA ALA A 57 7.26 4.06 0.44
C ALA A 57 7.32 3.64 1.92
N ASP A 58 8.27 4.19 2.67
CA ASP A 58 8.45 3.91 4.09
C ASP A 58 7.27 4.42 4.93
N GLN A 59 6.79 5.64 4.69
CA GLN A 59 5.61 6.21 5.35
C GLN A 59 4.32 5.44 5.03
N CYS A 60 4.25 4.80 3.87
CA CYS A 60 3.14 3.92 3.49
C CYS A 60 3.33 2.49 4.01
N GLY A 61 4.42 2.19 4.73
CA GLY A 61 4.63 0.90 5.36
C GLY A 61 5.03 -0.21 4.41
N PHE A 62 5.67 0.11 3.27
CA PHE A 62 6.35 -0.88 2.45
C PHE A 62 7.72 -1.21 3.06
N SER A 63 8.11 -2.49 3.01
CA SER A 63 9.42 -2.94 3.51
C SER A 63 10.56 -2.73 2.51
N SER A 64 10.24 -2.41 1.26
CA SER A 64 11.23 -2.09 0.24
C SER A 64 10.64 -1.22 -0.86
N ILE A 65 11.49 -0.36 -1.44
CA ILE A 65 11.11 0.48 -2.58
C ILE A 65 10.74 -0.34 -3.82
N SER A 66 11.38 -1.51 -4.01
CA SER A 66 11.07 -2.41 -5.13
C SER A 66 9.66 -2.98 -5.03
N ASN A 67 9.24 -3.41 -3.84
CA ASN A 67 7.87 -3.88 -3.62
C ASN A 67 6.87 -2.74 -3.80
N PHE A 68 7.17 -1.56 -3.25
CA PHE A 68 6.35 -0.36 -3.44
C PHE A 68 6.16 -0.06 -4.93
N ASN A 69 7.23 0.06 -5.71
CA ASN A 69 7.17 0.38 -7.14
C ASN A 69 6.34 -0.67 -7.91
N LYS A 70 6.52 -1.96 -7.62
CA LYS A 70 5.76 -3.04 -8.24
C LYS A 70 4.26 -2.92 -7.96
N HIS A 71 3.88 -2.74 -6.70
CA HIS A 71 2.47 -2.63 -6.31
C HIS A 71 1.83 -1.33 -6.79
N PHE A 72 2.57 -0.23 -6.73
CA PHE A 72 2.09 1.07 -7.22
C PHE A 72 1.82 1.01 -8.72
N ARG A 73 2.77 0.50 -9.52
CA ARG A 73 2.58 0.36 -10.97
C ARG A 73 1.44 -0.61 -11.31
N LYS A 74 1.29 -1.70 -10.55
CA LYS A 74 0.18 -2.63 -10.73
C LYS A 74 -1.18 -1.97 -10.48
N SER A 75 -1.26 -1.04 -9.51
CA SER A 75 -2.49 -0.33 -9.16
C SER A 75 -2.81 0.83 -10.11
N GLU A 76 -1.83 1.68 -10.39
CA GLU A 76 -2.03 2.96 -11.09
C GLU A 76 -1.64 2.92 -12.58
N GLY A 77 -1.01 1.84 -13.04
CA GLY A 77 -0.47 1.72 -14.40
C GLY A 77 0.82 2.50 -14.66
N LEU A 78 1.19 3.43 -13.77
CA LEU A 78 2.35 4.31 -13.87
C LEU A 78 3.38 4.03 -12.78
N SER A 79 4.65 4.39 -13.02
CA SER A 79 5.62 4.44 -11.91
C SER A 79 5.26 5.58 -10.95
N PRO A 80 5.67 5.53 -9.67
CA PRO A 80 5.43 6.64 -8.74
C PRO A 80 5.97 7.99 -9.23
N ARG A 81 7.10 7.97 -9.94
CA ARG A 81 7.71 9.17 -10.54
C ARG A 81 6.84 9.73 -11.66
N ASP A 82 6.40 8.87 -12.58
CA ASP A 82 5.57 9.29 -13.71
C ASP A 82 4.19 9.77 -13.24
N TYR A 83 3.62 9.08 -12.25
CA TYR A 83 2.37 9.46 -11.60
C TYR A 83 2.46 10.86 -10.98
N ARG A 84 3.55 11.17 -10.25
CA ARG A 84 3.75 12.54 -9.75
C ARG A 84 3.89 13.55 -10.89
N GLY A 85 4.65 13.19 -11.92
CA GLY A 85 4.88 14.04 -13.09
C GLY A 85 3.59 14.39 -13.85
N SER A 86 2.56 13.54 -13.82
CA SER A 86 1.30 13.83 -14.52
C SER A 86 0.47 14.94 -13.89
N PHE A 87 0.66 15.25 -12.59
CA PHE A 87 0.00 16.36 -11.91
C PHE A 87 0.78 17.68 -12.02
N ASN A 88 2.09 17.61 -12.23
CA ASN A 88 2.92 18.80 -12.40
C ASN A 88 2.77 19.45 -13.78
N LYS A 89 2.15 18.77 -14.77
CA LYS A 89 1.91 19.31 -16.12
C LYS A 89 0.60 20.09 -16.25
N THR A 90 -0.13 20.31 -15.16
CA THR A 90 -1.43 21.01 -15.16
C THR A 90 -1.33 22.45 -14.62
N ASN A 91 -0.12 22.99 -14.47
CA ASN A 91 0.13 24.40 -14.17
C ASN A 91 0.95 25.05 -15.29
#